data_AF-A0A850JEK9-F1
#
_entry.id   AF-A0A850JEK9-F1
#
_cell.length_a   1.000
_cell.length_b   1.000
_cell.length_c   1.000
_cell.angle_alpha   90.00
_cell.angle_beta   90.00
_cell.angle_gamma   90.00
#
_symmetry.space_group_name_H-M   'P 1'
#
loop_
_entity.id
_entity.type
_entity.pdbx_description
1 polymer ?
#
loop_
_entity_poly.entity_id
_entity_poly.type
_entity_poly.pdbx_seq_one_letter_code
_entity_poly.pdbx_strand_id
1 'polypeptide(L)' 'MQGPFKVAFGDVFPFGAFVKGGVEPVRDFDRSTRENFVQAHDKDTGELVWAVEVLDADPESKGTFKVKLAAPVQPI' A
#
# COMPACT_ATOMS: atom_id res chain seq x y z
N MET A 1 -16.24 -15.75 -10.55
CA MET A 1 -15.86 -14.44 -9.99
C MET A 1 -14.43 -14.19 -10.43
N GLN A 2 -14.17 -13.15 -11.23
CA GLN A 2 -12.81 -12.85 -11.70
C GLN A 2 -12.05 -12.20 -10.54
N GLY A 3 -10.90 -12.77 -10.16
CA GLY A 3 -10.05 -12.23 -9.10
C GLY A 3 -9.37 -10.93 -9.53
N PRO A 4 -8.56 -10.30 -8.64
CA PRO A 4 -7.81 -9.11 -8.99
C PRO A 4 -6.89 -9.38 -10.20
N PHE A 5 -6.85 -8.44 -11.15
CA PHE A 5 -5.94 -8.48 -12.29
C PHE A 5 -4.72 -7.61 -12.01
N LYS A 6 -3.55 -8.07 -12.48
CA LYS A 6 -2.29 -7.32 -12.29
C LYS A 6 -2.28 -6.12 -13.24
N VAL A 7 -2.01 -4.94 -12.69
CA VAL A 7 -1.77 -3.70 -13.42
C VAL A 7 -0.41 -3.14 -13.03
N ALA A 8 0.26 -2.44 -13.94
CA ALA A 8 1.46 -1.70 -13.60
C ALA A 8 1.08 -0.43 -12.84
N PHE A 9 1.99 0.09 -12.01
CA PHE A 9 1.76 1.33 -11.27
C PHE A 9 1.42 2.51 -12.20
N GLY A 10 2.12 2.62 -13.33
CA GLY A 10 1.89 3.67 -14.33
C GLY A 10 0.55 3.56 -15.06
N ASP A 11 -0.10 2.40 -15.05
CA ASP A 11 -1.46 2.26 -15.59
C ASP A 11 -2.50 2.89 -14.65
N VAL A 12 -2.20 2.97 -13.35
CA VAL A 12 -3.06 3.56 -12.31
C VAL A 12 -2.73 5.04 -12.10
N PHE A 13 -1.45 5.41 -12.17
CA PHE A 13 -0.94 6.77 -11.97
C PHE A 13 -0.17 7.22 -13.23
N PRO A 14 -0.85 7.50 -14.35
CA PRO A 14 -0.19 7.82 -15.62
C PRO A 14 0.61 9.13 -15.57
N PHE A 15 0.22 10.06 -14.70
CA PHE A 15 0.95 11.31 -14.47
C PHE A 15 2.01 11.18 -13.37
N GLY A 16 2.14 9.99 -12.77
CA GLY A 16 2.94 9.75 -11.57
C GLY A 16 2.15 10.01 -10.29
N ALA A 17 2.82 9.83 -9.14
CA ALA A 17 2.26 10.14 -7.84
C ALA A 17 3.37 10.65 -6.90
N PHE A 18 3.00 11.49 -5.95
CA PHE A 18 3.90 12.02 -4.94
C PHE A 18 3.60 11.40 -3.60
N VAL A 19 4.63 10.96 -2.88
CA VAL A 19 4.47 10.46 -1.51
C VAL A 19 4.04 11.60 -0.59
N LYS A 20 3.02 11.33 0.21
CA LYS A 20 2.53 12.20 1.28
C LYS A 20 2.65 11.44 2.60
N GLY A 21 3.60 11.84 3.43
CA GLY A 21 3.85 11.20 4.72
C GLY A 21 4.84 10.03 4.64
N GLY A 22 4.93 9.25 5.72
CA GLY A 22 5.85 8.12 5.85
C GLY A 22 5.24 6.80 5.37
N VAL A 23 6.11 5.83 5.12
CA VAL A 23 5.70 4.43 4.90
C VAL A 23 5.38 3.80 6.25
N GLU A 24 4.20 3.24 6.44
CA GLU A 24 3.71 2.71 7.72
C GLU A 24 3.42 1.21 7.65
N PRO A 25 3.60 0.44 8.74
CA PRO A 25 3.28 -0.97 8.77
C PRO A 25 1.76 -1.18 8.71
N VAL A 26 1.30 -2.11 7.86
CA VAL A 26 -0.13 -2.43 7.76
C VAL A 26 -0.52 -3.43 8.85
N ARG A 27 -1.59 -3.12 9.60
CA ARG A 27 -2.15 -4.01 10.62
C ARG A 27 -2.74 -5.28 9.98
N ASP A 28 -2.41 -6.43 10.55
CA ASP A 28 -3.14 -7.67 10.33
C ASP A 28 -4.42 -7.65 11.17
N PHE A 29 -5.59 -7.48 10.55
CA PHE A 29 -6.86 -7.38 11.27
C PHE A 29 -7.34 -8.68 11.90
N ASP A 30 -6.87 -9.83 11.41
CA ASP A 30 -7.27 -11.14 11.93
C ASP A 30 -6.42 -11.51 13.16
N ARG A 31 -5.16 -11.07 13.20
CA ARG A 31 -4.20 -11.43 14.25
C ARG A 31 -3.93 -10.33 15.27
N SER A 32 -4.22 -9.07 14.94
CA SER A 32 -3.99 -7.95 15.87
C SER A 32 -5.11 -7.83 16.88
N THR A 33 -4.75 -7.51 18.12
CA THR A 33 -5.69 -7.08 19.17
C THR A 33 -5.53 -5.58 19.43
N ARG A 34 -6.23 -5.06 20.45
CA ARG A 34 -6.06 -3.67 20.88
C ARG A 34 -4.68 -3.45 21.51
N GLU A 35 -4.19 -4.43 22.26
CA GLU A 35 -2.93 -4.36 23.02
C GLU A 35 -1.73 -4.90 22.24
N ASN A 36 -1.97 -5.76 21.24
CA ASN A 36 -0.91 -6.38 20.45
C ASN A 36 -1.08 -6.07 18.96
N PHE A 37 -0.14 -5.32 18.40
CA PHE A 37 -0.07 -5.06 16.97
C PHE A 37 0.68 -6.19 16.27
N VAL A 38 0.06 -6.81 15.27
CA VAL A 38 0.71 -7.76 14.37
C VAL A 38 0.72 -7.15 12.97
N GLN A 39 1.89 -7.06 12.35
CA GLN A 39 2.00 -6.58 10.97
C GLN A 39 1.51 -7.64 9.98
N ALA A 40 0.72 -7.21 9.01
CA ALA A 40 0.24 -8.06 7.93
C ALA A 40 1.40 -8.52 7.05
N HIS A 41 1.29 -9.77 6.59
CA HIS A 41 2.18 -10.34 5.59
C HIS A 41 1.41 -10.55 4.29
N ASP A 42 2.05 -10.32 3.16
CA ASP A 42 1.48 -10.58 1.86
C ASP A 42 1.21 -12.08 1.72
N LYS A 43 0.06 -12.44 1.15
CA LYS A 43 -0.38 -13.85 1.12
C LYS A 43 0.38 -14.68 0.10
N ASP A 44 0.94 -14.04 -0.92
CA ASP A 44 1.64 -14.71 -2.02
C ASP A 44 3.15 -14.78 -1.73
N THR A 45 3.74 -13.69 -1.24
CA THR A 45 5.20 -13.61 -1.00
C THR A 45 5.60 -13.90 0.44
N GLY A 46 4.69 -13.72 1.41
CA GLY A 46 5.01 -13.77 2.83
C GLY A 46 5.82 -12.58 3.33
N GLU A 47 6.04 -11.53 2.53
CA GLU A 47 6.75 -10.33 2.96
C GLU A 47 5.87 -9.42 3.82
N LEU A 48 6.49 -8.51 4.57
CA LEU A 48 5.76 -7.51 5.33
C LEU A 48 4.98 -6.58 4.40
N VAL A 49 3.73 -6.28 4.76
CA VAL A 49 2.91 -5.31 4.06
C VAL A 49 3.11 -3.94 4.70
N TRP A 50 3.48 -2.99 3.87
CA TRP A 50 3.62 -1.58 4.19
C TRP A 50 2.57 -0.78 3.43
N ALA A 51 2.25 0.42 3.91
CA ALA A 51 1.39 1.35 3.21
C ALA A 51 1.98 2.75 3.20
N VAL A 52 1.81 3.44 2.09
CA VAL A 52 2.17 4.85 1.95
C VAL A 52 1.00 5.60 1.35
N GLU A 53 0.78 6.80 1.86
CA GLU A 53 -0.20 7.71 1.30
C GLU A 53 0.45 8.49 0.14
N VAL A 54 -0.25 8.57 -1.00
CA VAL A 54 0.24 9.26 -2.20
C VAL A 54 -0.81 10.24 -2.72
N LEU A 55 -0.33 11.32 -3.31
CA LEU A 55 -1.10 12.25 -4.10
C LEU A 55 -0.92 11.90 -5.57
N ASP A 56 -2.02 11.74 -6.27
CA ASP A 56 -2.00 11.59 -7.72
C ASP A 56 -1.52 12.90 -8.36
N ALA A 57 -0.65 12.79 -9.35
CA ALA A 57 -0.11 13.94 -10.07
C ALA A 57 -1.03 14.42 -11.20
N ASP A 58 -2.13 13.71 -11.48
CA ASP A 58 -3.17 14.16 -12.42
C ASP A 58 -3.76 15.51 -11.94
N PRO A 59 -3.69 16.58 -12.74
CA PRO A 59 -4.25 17.89 -12.39
C PRO A 59 -5.76 17.89 -12.13
N GLU A 60 -6.51 16.94 -12.69
CA GLU A 60 -7.95 16.79 -12.46
C GLU A 60 -8.25 15.93 -11.23
N SER A 61 -7.26 15.22 -10.71
CA SER A 61 -7.40 14.41 -9.51
C SER A 61 -7.41 15.29 -8.25
N LYS A 62 -8.37 14.99 -7.37
CA LYS A 62 -8.45 15.59 -6.03
C LYS A 62 -8.16 14.57 -4.94
N GLY A 63 -7.67 13.39 -5.34
CA GLY A 63 -7.60 12.21 -4.52
C GLY A 63 -6.26 12.05 -3.80
N THR A 64 -6.35 11.53 -2.59
CA THR A 64 -5.22 10.90 -1.91
C THR A 64 -5.47 9.39 -1.90
N PHE A 65 -4.46 8.61 -2.24
CA PHE A 65 -4.54 7.16 -2.34
C PHE A 65 -3.61 6.49 -1.32
N LYS A 66 -4.01 5.31 -0.84
CA LYS A 66 -3.14 4.46 -0.01
C LYS A 66 -2.60 3.33 -0.88
N VAL A 67 -1.30 3.34 -1.13
CA VAL A 67 -0.59 2.29 -1.88
C VAL A 67 0.00 1.30 -0.89
N LYS A 68 -0.26 0.00 -1.10
CA LYS A 68 0.36 -1.07 -0.33
C LYS A 68 1.60 -1.59 -1.05
N LEU A 69 2.64 -1.89 -0.28
CA LEU A 69 3.94 -2.35 -0.74
C LEU A 69 4.28 -3.65 0.00
N ALA A 70 4.81 -4.65 -0.70
CA ALA A 70 5.42 -5.83 -0.10
C ALA A 70 6.94 -5.63 -0.08
N ALA A 71 7.55 -5.75 1.09
CA ALA A 71 9.00 -5.64 1.25
C ALA A 71 9.46 -6.27 2.58
N PRO A 72 10.66 -6.85 2.66
CA PRO A 72 11.17 -7.47 3.90
C PRO A 72 11.50 -6.45 5.00
N VAL A 73 11.73 -5.18 4.64
CA VAL A 73 12.02 -4.06 5.55
C VAL A 73 11.25 -2.83 5.10
N GLN A 74 11.11 -1.82 5.98
CA GLN A 74 10.44 -0.56 5.65
C GLN A 74 11.12 0.13 4.46
N PRO A 75 10.40 0.36 3.35
CA PRO A 75 10.91 1.18 2.25
C PRO A 75 11.12 2.63 2.68
N ILE A 76 12.24 3.24 2.25
CA ILE A 76 12.63 4.63 2.52
C ILE A 76 13.05 5.35 1.25
#